data_AF-A0A1M7BCW6-F1
#
_entry.id   AF-A0A1M7BCW6-F1
#
_cell.length_a   1.000
_cell.length_b   1.000
_cell.length_c   1.000
_cell.angle_alpha   90.00
_cell.angle_beta   90.00
_cell.angle_gamma   90.00
#
_symmetry.space_group_name_H-M   'P 1'
#
loop_
_entity.id
_entity.type
_entity.pdbx_description
1 polymer ?
#
loop_
_entity_poly.entity_id
_entity_poly.type
_entity_poly.pdbx_seq_one_letter_code
_entity_poly.pdbx_strand_id
1 'polypeptide(L)'
;MSATANDLTRKQCKPCEGNMPPLSPKEITLLMQQLEGWEFFDKIIKKSYNFKNYYQTMAFVNAVAWISHREDHHPDIMVGYNKCKVEYTTHAINGLSENDFICAAKIDTLFNI
;
A
#
# COMPACT_ATOMS: atom_id res chain seq x y z
N MET A 1 19.36 14.65 0.60
CA MET A 1 20.23 13.71 -0.14
C MET A 1 19.33 12.88 -1.03
N SER A 2 19.66 12.85 -2.32
CA SER A 2 18.78 12.52 -3.43
C SER A 2 18.52 11.02 -3.61
N ALA A 3 17.27 10.69 -3.92
CA ALA A 3 16.78 9.57 -4.72
C ALA A 3 17.37 8.17 -4.47
N THR A 4 16.64 7.34 -3.71
CA THR A 4 16.48 5.94 -4.10
C THR A 4 15.09 5.81 -4.69
N ALA A 5 15.01 5.62 -6.01
CA ALA A 5 13.78 5.14 -6.63
C ALA A 5 13.48 3.79 -5.97
N ASN A 6 12.42 3.79 -5.16
CA ASN A 6 12.06 2.72 -4.27
C ASN A 6 11.92 1.39 -5.05
N ASP A 7 12.74 0.38 -4.76
CA ASP A 7 12.78 -0.91 -5.49
C ASP A 7 11.37 -1.54 -5.62
N LEU A 8 10.55 -1.35 -4.58
CA LEU A 8 9.15 -1.77 -4.53
C LEU A 8 8.28 -1.26 -5.70
N THR A 9 8.49 -0.03 -6.17
CA THR A 9 7.68 0.54 -7.27
C THR A 9 7.88 -0.19 -8.60
N ARG A 10 9.02 -0.87 -8.77
CA ARG A 10 9.38 -1.61 -9.99
C ARG A 10 9.00 -3.09 -9.93
N LYS A 11 8.69 -3.60 -8.74
CA LYS A 11 8.26 -4.99 -8.55
C LYS A 11 6.81 -5.17 -9.00
N GLN A 12 6.41 -6.41 -9.16
CA GLN A 12 5.01 -6.81 -9.36
C GLN A 12 4.61 -7.73 -8.22
N CYS A 13 3.36 -7.62 -7.80
CA CYS A 13 2.81 -8.57 -6.84
C CYS A 13 2.86 -9.99 -7.40
N LYS A 14 3.08 -10.95 -6.51
CA LYS A 14 3.10 -12.38 -6.83
C LYS A 14 1.87 -13.04 -6.21
N PRO A 15 1.28 -14.07 -6.85
CA PRO A 15 0.19 -14.82 -6.25
C PRO A 15 0.57 -15.35 -4.85
N CYS A 16 -0.22 -15.00 -3.84
CA CYS A 16 -0.04 -15.47 -2.46
C CYS A 16 -1.08 -16.54 -2.14
N GLU A 17 -0.76 -17.81 -2.39
CA GLU A 17 -1.69 -18.94 -2.24
C GLU A 17 -1.81 -19.47 -0.78
N GLY A 18 -1.55 -18.64 0.24
CA GLY A 18 -1.70 -19.03 1.65
C GLY A 18 -0.65 -20.00 2.23
N ASN A 19 0.19 -20.62 1.38
CA ASN A 19 1.22 -21.58 1.80
C ASN A 19 2.57 -20.95 2.18
N MET A 20 2.67 -19.62 2.22
CA MET A 20 3.89 -18.91 2.61
C MET A 20 3.71 -18.24 3.98
N PRO A 21 4.74 -18.25 4.83
CA PRO A 21 4.67 -17.55 6.10
C PRO A 21 4.57 -16.03 5.86
N PRO A 22 3.90 -15.30 6.77
CA PRO A 22 3.96 -13.84 6.75
C PRO A 22 5.38 -13.34 6.99
N LEU A 23 5.65 -12.12 6.55
CA LEU A 23 6.95 -11.47 6.75
C LEU A 23 7.31 -11.38 8.24
N SER A 24 8.60 -11.57 8.51
CA SER A 24 9.16 -11.38 9.85
C SER A 24 9.18 -9.90 10.25
N PRO A 25 9.24 -9.58 11.56
CA PRO A 25 9.34 -8.20 12.02
C PRO A 25 10.54 -7.43 11.42
N LYS A 26 11.64 -8.13 11.15
CA LYS A 26 12.84 -7.55 10.54
C LYS A 26 12.61 -7.16 9.07
N GLU A 27 11.94 -8.01 8.30
CA GLU A 27 11.57 -7.73 6.91
C GLU A 27 10.57 -6.58 6.82
N ILE A 28 9.53 -6.60 7.67
CA ILE A 28 8.55 -5.51 7.77
C ILE A 28 9.26 -4.19 8.06
N THR A 29 10.18 -4.16 9.05
CA THR A 29 10.93 -2.95 9.40
C THR A 29 11.73 -2.41 8.21
N LEU A 30 12.39 -3.28 7.44
CA LEU A 30 13.18 -2.89 6.26
C LEU A 30 12.29 -2.34 5.13
N LEU A 31 11.13 -2.95 4.90
CA LEU A 31 10.19 -2.49 3.88
C LEU A 31 9.45 -1.21 4.30
N MET A 32 9.19 -1.00 5.59
CA MET A 32 8.59 0.25 6.08
C MET A 32 9.51 1.46 5.89
N GLN A 33 10.84 1.29 5.93
CA GLN A 33 11.80 2.38 5.66
C GLN A 33 11.71 2.92 4.22
N GLN A 34 11.12 2.13 3.33
CA GLN A 34 10.90 2.48 1.94
C GLN A 34 9.57 3.22 1.74
N LEU A 35 8.66 3.26 2.72
CA LEU A 35 7.36 3.89 2.60
C LEU A 35 7.31 5.19 3.40
N GLU A 36 6.84 6.27 2.77
CA GLU A 36 6.75 7.57 3.45
C GLU A 36 5.34 7.78 4.02
N GLY A 37 5.24 8.02 5.32
CA GLY A 37 3.97 8.33 6.00
C GLY A 37 3.00 7.14 6.15
N TRP A 38 3.45 5.93 5.84
CA TRP A 38 2.74 4.69 6.18
C TRP A 38 3.03 4.30 7.63
N GLU A 39 2.03 3.78 8.31
CA GLU A 39 2.11 3.27 9.66
C GLU A 39 1.94 1.76 9.65
N PHE A 40 2.74 1.05 10.46
CA PHE A 40 2.58 -0.39 10.70
C PHE A 40 2.01 -0.61 12.10
N PHE A 41 0.93 -1.39 12.19
CA PHE A 41 0.37 -1.84 13.46
C PHE A 41 -0.16 -3.27 13.33
N ASP A 42 0.33 -4.16 14.20
CA ASP A 42 0.01 -5.59 14.22
C ASP A 42 0.29 -6.31 12.89
N LYS A 43 -0.71 -6.42 12.01
CA LYS A 43 -0.65 -7.14 10.73
C LYS A 43 -1.05 -6.29 9.54
N ILE A 44 -1.14 -4.98 9.75
CA ILE A 44 -1.68 -4.02 8.80
C ILE A 44 -0.67 -2.90 8.61
N ILE A 45 -0.49 -2.49 7.35
CA ILE A 45 0.07 -1.18 7.03
C ILE A 45 -1.04 -0.26 6.57
N LYS A 46 -1.00 1.01 6.97
CA LYS A 46 -2.04 1.99 6.66
C LYS A 46 -1.49 3.37 6.40
N LYS A 47 -2.19 4.13 5.56
CA LYS A 47 -1.95 5.58 5.37
C LYS A 47 -3.25 6.32 5.14
N SER A 48 -3.31 7.55 5.65
CA SER A 48 -4.42 8.48 5.42
C SER A 48 -4.01 9.57 4.45
N TYR A 49 -4.77 9.72 3.37
CA TYR A 49 -4.62 10.76 2.36
C TYR A 49 -5.70 11.81 2.57
N ASN A 50 -5.33 13.09 2.52
CA ASN A 50 -6.27 14.21 2.69
C ASN A 50 -6.36 15.02 1.38
N PHE A 51 -7.56 15.51 1.09
CA PHE A 51 -7.91 16.20 -0.14
C PHE A 51 -8.69 17.50 0.17
N LYS A 52 -8.95 18.32 -0.85
CA LYS A 52 -9.73 19.56 -0.68
C LYS A 52 -11.24 19.32 -0.77
N ASN A 53 -11.68 18.30 -1.49
CA ASN A 53 -13.09 18.01 -1.74
C ASN A 53 -13.30 16.55 -2.16
N TYR A 54 -14.58 16.17 -2.30
CA TYR A 54 -14.98 14.81 -2.62
C TYR A 54 -14.56 14.33 -4.00
N TYR A 55 -14.56 15.20 -5.01
CA TYR A 55 -14.12 14.83 -6.36
C TYR A 55 -12.65 14.40 -6.39
N GLN A 56 -11.78 15.10 -5.65
CA GLN A 56 -10.38 14.72 -5.50
C GLN A 56 -10.22 13.39 -4.75
N THR A 57 -10.99 13.18 -3.67
CA THR A 57 -11.01 11.92 -2.94
C THR A 57 -11.37 10.75 -3.88
N MET A 58 -12.43 10.89 -4.68
CA MET A 58 -12.85 9.84 -5.60
C MET A 58 -11.88 9.62 -6.77
N ALA A 59 -11.22 10.67 -7.25
CA ALA A 59 -10.17 10.54 -8.26
C ALA A 59 -9.01 9.68 -7.73
N PHE A 60 -8.59 9.91 -6.48
CA PHE A 60 -7.59 9.08 -5.81
C PHE A 60 -8.07 7.64 -5.65
N VAL A 61 -9.30 7.41 -5.15
CA VAL A 61 -9.86 6.07 -4.97
C VAL A 61 -9.85 5.28 -6.29
N ASN A 62 -10.24 5.90 -7.40
CA ASN A 62 -10.23 5.26 -8.72
C ASN A 62 -8.81 4.91 -9.19
N ALA A 63 -7.82 5.78 -8.91
CA ALA A 63 -6.42 5.49 -9.21
C ALA A 63 -5.89 4.31 -8.38
N VAL A 64 -6.22 4.26 -7.08
CA VAL A 64 -5.89 3.13 -6.20
C VAL A 64 -6.54 1.84 -6.70
N ALA A 65 -7.80 1.88 -7.11
CA ALA A 65 -8.51 0.72 -7.66
C ALA A 65 -7.82 0.18 -8.92
N TRP A 66 -7.40 1.07 -9.83
CA TRP A 66 -6.66 0.68 -11.03
C TRP A 66 -5.30 0.05 -10.71
N ILE A 67 -4.53 0.64 -9.79
CA ILE A 67 -3.24 0.07 -9.34
C ILE A 67 -3.49 -1.31 -8.73
N SER A 68 -4.43 -1.42 -7.79
CA SER A 68 -4.73 -2.65 -7.07
C SER A 68 -5.15 -3.78 -8.01
N HIS A 69 -5.96 -3.47 -9.03
CA HIS A 69 -6.38 -4.45 -10.04
C HIS A 69 -5.21 -4.94 -10.89
N ARG A 70 -4.28 -4.05 -11.27
CA ARG A 70 -3.08 -4.44 -12.03
C ARG A 70 -2.14 -5.34 -11.25
N GLU A 71 -2.13 -5.20 -9.93
CA GLU A 71 -1.31 -5.98 -9.03
C GLU A 71 -2.05 -7.22 -8.49
N ASP A 72 -3.35 -7.36 -8.76
CA ASP A 72 -4.21 -8.39 -8.17
C ASP A 72 -4.09 -8.47 -6.63
N HIS A 73 -3.92 -7.31 -5.99
CA HIS A 73 -3.76 -7.19 -4.54
C HIS A 73 -4.52 -5.96 -4.04
N HIS A 74 -5.55 -6.20 -3.24
CA HIS A 74 -6.60 -5.23 -2.97
C HIS A 74 -6.52 -4.72 -1.53
N PRO A 75 -6.52 -3.39 -1.30
CA PRO A 75 -6.60 -2.83 0.03
C PRO A 75 -8.04 -2.77 0.55
N ASP A 76 -8.16 -2.67 1.87
CA ASP A 76 -9.35 -2.08 2.48
C ASP A 76 -9.27 -0.55 2.38
N ILE A 77 -10.33 0.07 1.85
CA ILE A 77 -10.42 1.52 1.66
C ILE A 77 -11.59 2.09 2.44
N MET A 78 -11.31 3.08 3.30
CA MET A 78 -12.33 3.89 3.96
C MET A 78 -12.36 5.29 3.35
N VAL A 79 -13.48 5.63 2.72
CA VAL A 79 -13.67 6.88 1.97
C VAL A 79 -14.52 7.86 2.78
N GLY A 80 -13.97 9.04 3.07
CA GLY A 80 -14.69 10.18 3.64
C GLY A 80 -14.86 11.32 2.64
N TYR A 81 -15.39 12.46 3.08
CA TYR A 81 -15.58 13.62 2.19
C TYR A 81 -14.27 14.11 1.56
N ASN A 82 -13.25 14.37 2.37
CA ASN A 82 -11.97 14.90 1.91
C ASN A 82 -10.78 14.08 2.44
N LYS A 83 -11.02 12.81 2.76
CA LYS A 83 -10.03 11.91 3.33
C LYS A 83 -10.23 10.49 2.81
N CYS A 84 -9.15 9.80 2.52
CA CYS A 84 -9.17 8.38 2.17
C CYS A 84 -8.13 7.65 3.02
N LYS A 85 -8.55 6.63 3.76
CA LYS A 85 -7.64 5.73 4.48
C LYS A 85 -7.49 4.45 3.66
N VAL A 86 -6.26 4.05 3.41
CA VAL A 86 -5.91 2.82 2.69
C VAL A 86 -5.19 1.90 3.68
N GLU A 87 -5.63 0.64 3.74
CA GLU A 87 -5.03 -0.40 4.58
C GLU A 87 -4.71 -1.63 3.76
N TYR A 88 -3.53 -2.21 3.97
CA TYR A 88 -3.11 -3.44 3.34
C TYR A 88 -2.79 -4.50 4.39
N THR A 89 -3.24 -5.72 4.10
CA THR A 89 -2.87 -6.97 4.76
C THR A 89 -3.11 -8.12 3.79
N THR A 90 -2.37 -9.21 3.93
CA THR A 90 -2.58 -10.41 3.12
C THR A 90 -3.38 -11.43 3.94
N HIS A 91 -4.70 -11.43 3.78
CA HIS A 91 -5.61 -12.29 4.55
C HIS A 91 -5.27 -13.78 4.47
N ALA A 92 -4.84 -14.27 3.30
CA ALA A 92 -4.53 -15.68 3.06
C ALA A 92 -3.42 -16.22 3.97
N ILE A 93 -2.53 -15.35 4.47
CA ILE A 93 -1.40 -15.72 5.35
C ILE A 93 -1.54 -15.11 6.75
N ASN A 94 -2.68 -14.47 7.05
CA ASN A 94 -2.97 -13.81 8.33
C ASN A 94 -1.81 -12.90 8.78
N GLY A 95 -1.32 -12.05 7.88
CA GLY A 95 -0.17 -11.17 8.10
C GLY A 95 0.20 -10.39 6.84
N LEU A 96 1.41 -9.80 6.85
CA LEU A 96 1.90 -9.01 5.72
C LEU A 96 2.73 -9.88 4.76
N SER A 97 2.59 -9.62 3.47
CA SER A 97 3.44 -10.08 2.38
C SER A 97 4.15 -8.91 1.71
N GLU A 98 5.12 -9.18 0.83
CA GLU A 98 5.78 -8.10 0.06
C GLU A 98 4.77 -7.32 -0.81
N ASN A 99 3.69 -7.96 -1.25
CA ASN A 99 2.65 -7.34 -2.08
C ASN A 99 2.00 -6.13 -1.41
N ASP A 100 1.80 -6.19 -0.08
CA ASP A 100 1.26 -5.08 0.70
C ASP A 100 2.11 -3.81 0.51
N PHE A 101 3.44 -3.97 0.56
CA PHE A 101 4.41 -2.88 0.42
C PHE A 101 4.59 -2.44 -1.04
N ILE A 102 4.51 -3.37 -2.01
CA ILE A 102 4.55 -3.05 -3.44
C ILE A 102 3.38 -2.12 -3.80
N CYS A 103 2.16 -2.48 -3.40
CA CYS A 103 0.99 -1.67 -3.67
C CYS A 103 1.05 -0.32 -2.95
N ALA A 104 1.43 -0.32 -1.67
CA ALA A 104 1.62 0.92 -0.90
C ALA A 104 2.60 1.89 -1.58
N ALA A 105 3.76 1.39 -2.02
CA ALA A 105 4.76 2.19 -2.72
C ALA A 105 4.25 2.73 -4.07
N LYS A 106 3.47 1.92 -4.82
CA LYS A 106 2.87 2.35 -6.09
C LYS A 106 1.82 3.44 -5.91
N ILE A 107 0.99 3.36 -4.86
CA ILE A 107 0.03 4.42 -4.54
C ILE A 107 0.75 5.74 -4.22
N ASP A 108 1.86 5.69 -3.48
CA ASP A 108 2.63 6.90 -3.17
C ASP A 108 3.13 7.63 -4.43
N THR A 109 3.38 6.91 -5.53
CA THR A 109 3.80 7.55 -6.80
C THR A 109 2.78 8.50 -7.40
N LEU A 110 1.49 8.40 -7.02
CA LEU A 110 0.44 9.32 -7.45
C LEU A 110 0.69 10.76 -6.98
N PHE A 111 1.56 10.96 -5.99
CA PHE A 111 1.90 12.27 -5.42
C PHE A 111 3.34 12.73 -5.72
N ASN A 112 4.12 11.92 -6.45
CA ASN A 112 5.51 12.23 -6.81
C ASN A 112 5.60 13.01 -8.14
N ILE A 113 4.87 14.12 -8.23
CA ILE A 113 4.75 14.96 -9.44
C ILE A 113 5.83 16.04 -9.48
#